data_AF-A0A1Y4S1X1-F1
#
_entry.id   AF-A0A1Y4S1X1-F1
#
_cell.length_a   1.000
_cell.length_b   1.000
_cell.length_c   1.000
_cell.angle_alpha   90.00
_cell.angle_beta   90.00
_cell.angle_gamma   90.00
#
_symmetry.space_group_name_H-M   'P 1'
#
loop_
_entity.id
_entity.type
_entity.pdbx_description
1 polymer ?
#
loop_
_entity_poly.entity_id
_entity_poly.type
_entity_poly.pdbx_seq_one_letter_code
_entity_poly.pdbx_strand_id
1 'polypeptide(L)'
;MSMYRCDDLCPSNEELALRIQDGDPQAAPLLLSQNEGYLTMLAASYCEQFSQDFLVDDLKQEGALALLDAARRFDPSYGTKLLTYATPAIETAMRDCAAQGSFSLSLPLDRYHQLRQVAFLYATHERDTETDLLPAIQEKLAVSAKVAKRLLEEYRTVFQIESLGERVFDLGCGGDPARAYDRFMRRTLLLQRMEEVLTPRELNLVHCYLEIGQPNEQSMTFQELAIRLNYNGPSGAEKAYKAAIRKLRKQLNGGAYGRWLSIQKAIRKARADAEADSGYYVPPQTTWLDEKELAERFLCEVISLIHVHEIFSDALKQETE
;
A
#
# COMPACT_ATOMS: atom_id res chain seq x y z
N MET A 1 24.58 -0.72 -52.55
CA MET A 1 25.74 -0.62 -51.65
C MET A 1 26.39 0.74 -51.85
N SER A 2 25.84 1.78 -51.21
CA SER A 2 26.40 3.13 -51.25
C SER A 2 27.53 3.21 -50.22
N MET A 3 28.76 3.35 -50.70
CA MET A 3 29.94 3.63 -49.88
C MET A 3 29.71 4.91 -49.08
N TYR A 4 29.79 4.82 -47.76
CA TYR A 4 29.98 5.98 -46.92
C TYR A 4 31.32 6.61 -47.28
N ARG A 5 31.29 7.81 -47.89
CA ARG A 5 32.45 8.69 -47.95
C ARG A 5 32.71 9.17 -46.52
N CYS A 6 33.56 8.46 -45.79
CA CYS A 6 34.37 9.06 -44.74
C CYS A 6 35.22 10.12 -45.45
N ASP A 7 34.87 11.40 -45.31
CA ASP A 7 35.71 12.60 -45.52
C ASP A 7 34.88 13.88 -45.78
N ASP A 8 33.56 13.89 -45.55
CA ASP A 8 32.86 15.14 -45.34
C ASP A 8 33.18 15.64 -43.91
N LEU A 9 33.95 16.72 -43.82
CA LEU A 9 34.27 17.44 -42.57
C LEU A 9 33.01 17.59 -41.71
N CYS A 10 32.86 16.72 -40.71
CA CYS A 10 31.77 16.83 -39.76
C CYS A 10 31.98 18.15 -39.00
N PRO A 11 31.01 19.08 -39.06
CA PRO A 11 31.14 20.34 -38.36
C PRO A 11 31.31 20.07 -36.87
N SER A 12 32.13 20.89 -36.22
CA SER A 12 32.33 20.79 -34.78
C SER A 12 31.05 21.14 -34.01
N ASN A 13 30.92 20.65 -32.78
CA ASN A 13 29.82 21.02 -31.90
C ASN A 13 29.70 22.55 -31.74
N GLU A 14 30.84 23.25 -31.70
CA GLU A 14 30.89 24.71 -31.61
C GLU A 14 30.33 25.39 -32.88
N GLU A 15 30.68 24.89 -34.07
CA GLU A 15 30.11 25.38 -35.33
C GLU A 15 28.61 25.12 -35.43
N LEU A 16 28.16 23.95 -34.98
CA LEU A 16 26.74 23.61 -34.95
C LEU A 16 25.95 24.49 -33.99
N ALA A 17 26.52 24.85 -32.83
CA ALA A 17 25.88 25.78 -31.91
C ALA A 17 25.69 27.18 -32.53
N LEU A 18 26.70 27.69 -33.26
CA LEU A 18 26.57 28.95 -33.99
C LEU A 18 25.49 28.88 -35.08
N ARG A 19 25.46 27.79 -35.86
CA ARG A 19 24.40 27.59 -36.87
C ARG A 19 23.00 27.51 -36.26
N ILE A 20 22.85 26.91 -35.08
CA ILE A 20 21.59 26.90 -34.32
C ILE A 20 21.16 28.32 -33.95
N GLN A 21 22.09 29.19 -33.55
CA GLN A 21 21.82 30.59 -33.23
C GLN A 21 21.43 31.40 -34.47
N ASP A 22 22.03 31.09 -35.61
CA ASP A 22 21.71 31.67 -36.92
C ASP A 22 20.38 31.15 -37.52
N GLY A 23 19.75 30.16 -36.87
CA GLY A 23 18.45 29.62 -37.25
C GLY A 23 18.50 28.51 -38.32
N ASP A 24 19.64 27.84 -38.50
CA ASP A 24 19.75 26.69 -39.39
C ASP A 24 18.92 25.49 -38.86
N PRO A 25 17.88 25.05 -39.58
CA PRO A 25 17.03 23.94 -39.14
C PRO A 25 17.75 22.58 -39.15
N GLN A 26 18.85 22.43 -39.86
CA GLN A 26 19.61 21.16 -39.95
C GLN A 26 20.67 21.01 -38.86
N ALA A 27 21.03 22.11 -38.19
CA ALA A 27 22.11 22.10 -37.19
C ALA A 27 21.69 21.38 -35.90
N ALA A 28 20.45 21.55 -35.43
CA ALA A 28 19.96 20.91 -34.20
C ALA A 28 19.90 19.37 -34.29
N PRO A 29 19.28 18.75 -35.33
CA PRO A 29 19.29 17.30 -35.49
C PRO A 29 20.71 16.71 -35.60
N LEU A 30 21.61 17.42 -36.28
CA LEU A 30 23.00 16.98 -36.46
C LEU A 30 23.80 17.07 -35.14
N LEU A 31 23.58 18.13 -34.35
CA LEU A 31 24.19 18.26 -33.02
C LEU A 31 23.73 17.13 -32.10
N LEU A 32 22.44 16.80 -32.11
CA LEU A 32 21.91 15.70 -31.29
C LEU A 32 22.45 14.34 -31.72
N SER A 33 22.50 14.05 -33.02
CA SER A 33 22.99 12.77 -33.52
C SER A 33 24.47 12.55 -33.23
N GLN A 34 25.31 13.59 -33.34
CA GLN A 34 26.73 13.51 -33.00
C GLN A 34 26.97 13.25 -31.51
N ASN A 35 26.08 13.70 -30.63
CA ASN A 35 26.24 13.62 -29.18
C ASN A 35 25.34 12.57 -28.51
N GLU A 36 24.64 11.73 -29.28
CA GLU A 36 23.71 10.73 -28.76
C GLU A 36 24.40 9.74 -27.81
N GLY A 37 25.60 9.27 -28.15
CA GLY A 37 26.36 8.34 -27.31
C GLY A 37 26.74 8.95 -25.95
N TYR A 38 27.09 10.23 -25.92
CA TYR A 38 27.40 10.95 -24.69
C TYR A 38 26.17 11.12 -23.80
N LEU A 39 25.02 11.51 -24.39
CA LEU A 39 23.75 11.64 -23.67
C LEU A 39 23.27 10.30 -23.13
N THR A 40 23.43 9.22 -23.91
CA THR A 40 23.06 7.85 -23.48
C THR A 40 23.93 7.39 -22.31
N MET A 41 25.24 7.64 -22.37
CA MET A 41 26.17 7.33 -21.28
C MET A 41 25.79 8.07 -19.98
N LEU A 42 25.50 9.38 -20.07
CA LEU A 42 25.04 10.16 -18.92
C LEU A 42 23.71 9.63 -18.36
N ALA A 43 22.71 9.41 -19.22
CA ALA A 43 21.41 8.90 -18.83
C ALA A 43 21.52 7.55 -18.10
N ALA A 44 22.32 6.61 -18.63
CA ALA A 44 22.57 5.32 -18.00
C ALA A 44 23.20 5.49 -16.59
N SER A 45 24.19 6.36 -16.45
CA SER A 45 24.83 6.62 -15.14
C SER A 45 23.85 7.14 -14.09
N TYR A 46 22.87 7.95 -14.48
CA TYR A 46 21.84 8.45 -13.57
C TYR A 46 20.78 7.39 -13.27
N CYS A 47 20.37 6.60 -14.26
CA CYS A 47 19.46 5.47 -14.02
C CYS A 47 20.02 4.46 -13.01
N GLU A 48 21.31 4.11 -13.11
CA GLU A 48 21.98 3.25 -12.12
C GLU A 48 21.95 3.87 -10.71
N GLN A 49 22.22 5.17 -10.59
CA GLN A 49 22.18 5.88 -9.30
C GLN A 49 20.78 5.94 -8.67
N PHE A 50 19.73 5.95 -9.49
CA PHE A 50 18.34 6.04 -9.06
C PHE A 50 17.59 4.69 -9.09
N SER A 51 18.25 3.59 -9.49
CA SER A 51 17.64 2.26 -9.66
C SER A 51 16.40 2.28 -10.57
N GLN A 52 16.48 3.03 -11.67
CA GLN A 52 15.35 3.38 -12.55
C GLN A 52 15.65 3.04 -14.01
N ASP A 53 15.78 1.75 -14.30
CA ASP A 53 16.17 1.26 -15.64
C ASP A 53 15.19 1.64 -16.76
N PHE A 54 13.94 2.01 -16.41
CA PHE A 54 12.89 2.39 -17.37
C PHE A 54 12.94 3.85 -17.81
N LEU A 55 13.77 4.70 -17.20
CA LEU A 55 13.79 6.16 -17.45
C LEU A 55 14.89 6.61 -18.44
N VAL A 56 15.70 5.69 -18.98
CA VAL A 56 16.88 6.05 -19.82
C VAL A 56 16.49 6.92 -21.02
N ASP A 57 15.40 6.57 -21.71
CA ASP A 57 14.94 7.32 -22.89
C ASP A 57 14.39 8.70 -22.54
N ASP A 58 13.74 8.84 -21.39
CA ASP A 58 13.22 10.12 -20.90
C ASP A 58 14.37 11.04 -20.46
N LEU A 59 15.35 10.51 -19.72
CA LEU A 59 16.56 11.25 -19.35
C LEU A 59 17.35 11.71 -20.57
N LYS A 60 17.48 10.84 -21.59
CA LYS A 60 18.14 11.18 -22.85
C LYS A 60 17.44 12.35 -23.56
N GLN A 61 16.10 12.36 -23.57
CA GLN A 61 15.32 13.44 -24.17
C GLN A 61 15.50 14.76 -23.40
N GLU A 62 15.45 14.74 -22.08
CA GLU A 62 15.67 15.95 -21.26
C GLU A 62 17.09 16.49 -21.41
N GLY A 63 18.08 15.61 -21.46
CA GLY A 63 19.46 15.99 -21.75
C GLY A 63 19.64 16.60 -23.15
N ALA A 64 18.93 16.07 -24.16
CA ALA A 64 18.93 16.62 -25.51
C ALA A 64 18.33 18.04 -25.54
N LEU A 65 17.22 18.26 -24.85
CA LEU A 65 16.60 19.59 -24.73
C LEU A 65 17.53 20.59 -24.05
N ALA A 66 18.19 20.19 -22.96
CA ALA A 66 19.16 21.01 -22.25
C ALA A 66 20.38 21.35 -23.11
N LEU A 67 20.89 20.39 -23.89
CA LEU A 67 21.98 20.63 -24.84
C LEU A 67 21.59 21.67 -25.90
N LEU A 68 20.37 21.58 -26.45
CA LEU A 68 19.88 22.54 -27.42
C LEU A 68 19.70 23.94 -26.82
N ASP A 69 19.18 24.05 -25.60
CA ASP A 69 19.06 25.35 -24.91
C ASP A 69 20.44 25.95 -24.59
N ALA A 70 21.39 25.11 -24.16
CA ALA A 70 22.78 25.54 -23.96
C ALA A 70 23.42 26.01 -25.27
N ALA A 71 23.22 25.29 -26.38
CA ALA A 71 23.75 25.66 -27.69
C ALA A 71 23.23 27.02 -28.18
N ARG A 72 21.96 27.36 -27.90
CA ARG A 72 21.38 28.68 -28.22
C ARG A 72 22.02 29.84 -27.47
N ARG A 73 22.66 29.59 -26.32
CA ARG A 73 23.27 30.61 -25.45
C ARG A 73 24.80 30.53 -25.43
N PHE A 74 25.38 29.62 -26.21
CA PHE A 74 26.81 29.33 -26.18
C PHE A 74 27.60 30.46 -26.86
N ASP A 75 28.66 30.93 -26.20
CA ASP A 75 29.57 31.92 -26.75
C ASP A 75 30.99 31.33 -26.86
N PRO A 76 31.48 31.08 -28.09
CA PRO A 76 32.82 30.51 -28.31
C PRO A 76 33.97 31.42 -27.86
N SER A 77 33.73 32.73 -27.67
CA SER A 77 34.78 33.69 -27.30
C SER A 77 35.43 33.40 -25.95
N TYR A 78 34.72 32.69 -25.06
CA TYR A 78 35.24 32.22 -23.78
C TYR A 78 36.24 31.06 -23.90
N GLY A 79 36.43 30.49 -25.09
CA GLY A 79 37.42 29.43 -25.37
C GLY A 79 37.07 28.07 -24.77
N THR A 80 35.86 27.89 -24.23
CA THR A 80 35.37 26.63 -23.68
C THR A 80 34.68 25.79 -24.77
N LYS A 81 34.79 24.47 -24.67
CA LYS A 81 34.06 23.55 -25.55
C LYS A 81 32.58 23.54 -25.21
N LEU A 82 31.72 23.37 -26.22
CA LEU A 82 30.25 23.39 -26.04
C LEU A 82 29.82 22.37 -24.98
N LEU A 83 30.30 21.13 -25.08
CA LEU A 83 29.93 20.08 -24.13
C LEU A 83 30.36 20.45 -22.71
N THR A 84 31.58 20.96 -22.52
CA THR A 84 32.05 21.40 -21.19
C THR A 84 31.16 22.48 -20.59
N TYR A 85 30.65 23.41 -21.41
CA TYR A 85 29.71 24.43 -20.98
C TYR A 85 28.30 23.86 -20.69
N ALA A 86 27.83 22.94 -21.54
CA ALA A 86 26.47 22.41 -21.49
C ALA A 86 26.28 21.31 -20.42
N THR A 87 27.33 20.56 -20.07
CA THR A 87 27.24 19.41 -19.15
C THR A 87 26.52 19.74 -17.84
N PRO A 88 26.80 20.82 -17.10
CA PRO A 88 26.08 21.12 -15.87
C PRO A 88 24.56 21.30 -16.06
N ALA A 89 24.14 21.90 -17.18
CA ALA A 89 22.72 22.06 -17.50
C ALA A 89 22.07 20.74 -17.89
N ILE A 90 22.78 19.91 -18.69
CA ILE A 90 22.34 18.56 -19.08
C ILE A 90 22.14 17.69 -17.83
N GLU A 91 23.14 17.65 -16.94
CA GLU A 91 23.07 16.86 -15.71
C GLU A 91 21.95 17.35 -14.79
N THR A 92 21.72 18.66 -14.70
CA THR A 92 20.63 19.21 -13.89
C THR A 92 19.28 18.79 -14.45
N ALA A 93 19.06 18.95 -15.76
CA ALA A 93 17.81 18.53 -16.41
C ALA A 93 17.52 17.04 -16.24
N MET A 94 18.54 16.18 -16.41
CA MET A 94 18.42 14.75 -16.17
C MET A 94 18.09 14.43 -14.71
N ARG A 95 18.77 15.07 -13.73
CA ARG A 95 18.49 14.84 -12.30
C ARG A 95 17.08 15.29 -11.91
N ASP A 96 16.61 16.41 -12.46
CA ASP A 96 15.26 16.93 -12.20
C ASP A 96 14.18 16.03 -12.80
N CYS A 97 14.42 15.49 -13.99
CA CYS A 97 13.56 14.49 -14.61
C CYS A 97 13.49 13.21 -13.78
N ALA A 98 14.64 12.67 -13.37
CA ALA A 98 14.70 11.51 -12.49
C ALA A 98 13.96 11.77 -11.17
N ALA A 99 14.11 12.96 -10.59
CA ALA A 99 13.41 13.37 -9.38
C ALA A 99 11.88 13.35 -9.54
N GLN A 100 11.37 13.86 -10.66
CA GLN A 100 9.94 13.88 -10.96
C GLN A 100 9.38 12.48 -11.24
N GLY A 101 10.16 11.62 -11.92
CA GLY A 101 9.80 10.23 -12.23
C GLY A 101 9.97 9.26 -11.05
N SER A 102 10.62 9.67 -9.96
CA SER A 102 10.95 8.78 -8.84
C SER A 102 9.76 8.35 -7.99
N PHE A 103 8.63 9.05 -8.07
CA PHE A 103 7.48 8.79 -7.22
C PHE A 103 6.18 8.75 -8.00
N SER A 104 5.24 7.91 -7.55
CA SER A 104 3.87 7.90 -8.09
C SER A 104 3.09 9.19 -7.78
N LEU A 105 3.59 10.00 -6.84
CA LEU A 105 3.05 11.31 -6.48
C LEU A 105 3.99 12.41 -6.98
N SER A 106 3.44 13.40 -7.67
CA SER A 106 4.21 14.58 -8.10
C SER A 106 4.61 15.41 -6.88
N LEU A 107 5.90 15.73 -6.79
CA LEU A 107 6.48 16.60 -5.77
C LEU A 107 7.12 17.82 -6.43
N PRO A 108 6.92 19.04 -5.89
CA PRO A 108 7.71 20.20 -6.32
C PRO A 108 9.20 19.94 -6.12
N LEU A 109 10.05 20.37 -7.07
CA LEU A 109 11.50 20.12 -7.05
C LEU A 109 12.16 20.59 -5.74
N ASP A 110 11.84 21.80 -5.28
CA ASP A 110 12.36 22.32 -4.00
C ASP A 110 12.03 21.40 -2.82
N ARG A 111 10.83 20.81 -2.83
CA ARG A 111 10.39 19.88 -1.79
C ARG A 111 11.13 18.56 -1.91
N TYR A 112 11.31 18.04 -3.12
CA TYR A 112 12.10 16.83 -3.37
C TYR A 112 13.55 17.00 -2.88
N HIS A 113 14.19 18.14 -3.16
CA HIS A 113 15.54 18.41 -2.69
C HIS A 113 15.64 18.45 -1.17
N GLN A 114 14.67 19.08 -0.49
CA GLN A 114 14.61 19.06 0.98
C GLN A 114 14.52 17.62 1.52
N LEU A 115 13.65 16.80 0.94
CA LEU A 115 13.48 15.40 1.36
C LEU A 115 14.74 14.56 1.08
N ARG A 116 15.44 14.80 -0.03
CA ARG A 116 16.74 14.17 -0.32
C ARG A 116 17.82 14.55 0.68
N GLN A 117 17.84 15.79 1.16
CA GLN A 117 18.76 16.18 2.23
C GLN A 117 18.44 15.48 3.55
N VAL A 118 17.15 15.31 3.87
CA VAL A 118 16.71 14.49 5.02
C VAL A 118 17.14 13.03 4.85
N ALA A 119 16.98 12.45 3.65
CA ALA A 119 17.43 11.10 3.34
C ALA A 119 18.94 10.92 3.54
N PHE A 120 19.73 11.90 3.11
CA PHE A 120 21.18 11.90 3.31
C PHE A 120 21.56 11.96 4.79
N LEU A 121 20.92 12.84 5.57
CA LEU A 121 21.12 12.91 7.02
C LEU A 121 20.75 11.58 7.68
N TYR A 122 19.62 10.99 7.28
CA TYR A 122 19.16 9.71 7.79
C TYR A 122 20.21 8.60 7.55
N ALA A 123 20.70 8.46 6.31
CA ALA A 123 21.74 7.48 5.95
C ALA A 123 23.07 7.71 6.69
N THR A 124 23.42 8.97 6.97
CA THR A 124 24.67 9.31 7.68
C THR A 124 24.57 9.00 9.18
N HIS A 125 23.36 9.03 9.74
CA HIS A 125 23.07 8.87 11.17
C HIS A 125 22.45 7.51 11.51
N GLU A 126 22.59 6.49 10.66
CA GLU A 126 22.03 5.12 10.80
C GLU A 126 22.38 4.37 12.12
N ARG A 127 23.14 4.96 13.04
CA ARG A 127 23.51 4.37 14.33
C ARG A 127 22.83 5.01 15.54
N ASP A 128 22.15 6.15 15.39
CA ASP A 128 21.56 6.90 16.51
C ASP A 128 20.03 6.94 16.40
N THR A 129 19.35 6.85 17.54
CA THR A 129 17.88 6.78 17.66
C THR A 129 17.16 7.98 17.04
N GLU A 130 15.91 7.80 16.57
CA GLU A 130 15.08 8.80 15.86
C GLU A 130 15.05 10.21 16.48
N THR A 131 15.17 10.30 17.81
CA THR A 131 15.15 11.55 18.57
C THR A 131 16.34 12.48 18.24
N ASP A 132 17.46 11.94 17.75
CA ASP A 132 18.68 12.69 17.45
C ASP A 132 18.71 13.31 16.04
N LEU A 133 17.77 12.93 15.16
CA LEU A 133 17.74 13.45 13.77
C LEU A 133 17.07 14.83 13.64
N LEU A 134 16.09 15.14 14.48
CA LEU A 134 15.40 16.44 14.45
C LEU A 134 16.34 17.64 14.56
N PRO A 135 17.28 17.71 15.53
CA PRO A 135 18.18 18.85 15.63
C PRO A 135 19.09 18.98 14.38
N ALA A 136 19.58 17.87 13.83
CA ALA A 136 20.39 17.88 12.61
C ALA A 136 19.62 18.41 11.39
N ILE A 137 18.35 18.02 11.23
CA ILE A 137 17.48 18.54 10.15
C ILE A 137 17.23 20.03 10.33
N GLN A 138 16.95 20.49 11.56
CA GLN A 138 16.73 21.90 11.86
C GLN A 138 17.95 22.76 11.53
N GLU A 139 19.14 22.31 11.91
CA GLU A 139 20.39 23.02 11.65
C GLU A 139 20.69 23.05 10.15
N LYS A 140 20.62 21.90 9.47
CA LYS A 140 20.99 21.78 8.06
C LYS A 140 20.07 22.57 7.13
N LEU A 141 18.77 22.54 7.38
CA LEU A 141 17.75 23.21 6.57
C LEU A 141 17.37 24.60 7.10
N ALA A 142 17.91 25.02 8.25
CA ALA A 142 17.54 26.26 8.94
C ALA A 142 16.02 26.42 9.14
N VAL A 143 15.35 25.34 9.58
CA VAL A 143 13.89 25.31 9.75
C VAL A 143 13.47 25.12 11.22
N SER A 144 12.23 25.49 11.53
CA SER A 144 11.65 25.23 12.86
C SER A 144 11.51 23.73 13.15
N ALA A 145 11.50 23.35 14.43
CA ALA A 145 11.29 21.96 14.88
C ALA A 145 10.01 21.34 14.31
N LYS A 146 8.93 22.12 14.20
CA LYS A 146 7.66 21.66 13.62
C LYS A 146 7.81 21.29 12.14
N VAL A 147 8.56 22.10 11.39
CA VAL A 147 8.80 21.86 9.95
C VAL A 147 9.76 20.68 9.75
N ALA A 148 10.81 20.58 10.57
CA ALA A 148 11.73 19.44 10.56
C ALA A 148 11.00 18.13 10.85
N LYS A 149 10.11 18.11 11.85
CA LYS A 149 9.28 16.94 12.16
C LYS A 149 8.42 16.52 10.97
N ARG A 150 7.74 17.49 10.34
CA ARG A 150 6.91 17.22 9.16
C ARG A 150 7.74 16.71 7.97
N LEU A 151 8.92 17.27 7.74
CA LEU A 151 9.85 16.81 6.70
C LEU A 151 10.30 15.37 6.94
N LEU A 152 10.56 14.99 8.20
CA LEU A 152 10.90 13.62 8.56
C LEU A 152 9.73 12.66 8.32
N GLU A 153 8.50 13.04 8.70
CA GLU A 153 7.28 12.26 8.43
C GLU A 153 7.04 12.08 6.92
N GLU A 154 7.18 13.15 6.14
CA GLU A 154 7.05 13.11 4.68
C GLU A 154 8.14 12.26 4.04
N TYR A 155 9.39 12.37 4.50
CA TYR A 155 10.49 11.52 4.05
C TYR A 155 10.18 10.04 4.27
N ARG A 156 9.71 9.64 5.46
CA ARG A 156 9.32 8.24 5.74
C ARG A 156 8.23 7.76 4.80
N THR A 157 7.21 8.59 4.59
CA THR A 157 6.07 8.26 3.73
C THR A 157 6.50 8.02 2.28
N VAL A 158 7.46 8.81 1.79
CA VAL A 158 7.84 8.84 0.37
C VAL A 158 9.01 7.90 0.06
N PHE A 159 10.01 7.83 0.93
CA PHE A 159 11.28 7.13 0.68
C PHE A 159 11.43 5.82 1.48
N GLN A 160 10.64 5.59 2.53
CA GLN A 160 10.63 4.33 3.29
C GLN A 160 9.36 3.52 3.02
N ILE A 161 8.98 3.44 1.73
CA ILE A 161 7.90 2.55 1.31
C ILE A 161 8.45 1.13 1.34
N GLU A 162 8.14 0.38 2.39
CA GLU A 162 8.33 -1.07 2.36
C GLU A 162 7.33 -1.66 1.35
N SER A 163 7.85 -2.37 0.36
CA SER A 163 7.00 -3.21 -0.49
C SER A 163 6.45 -4.34 0.38
N LEU A 164 5.22 -4.16 0.84
CA LEU A 164 4.48 -5.17 1.59
C LEU A 164 4.19 -6.43 0.73
N GLY A 165 4.47 -6.39 -0.57
CA GLY A 165 4.26 -7.50 -1.50
C GLY A 165 2.80 -7.98 -1.50
N GLU A 166 2.59 -9.29 -1.63
CA GLU A 166 1.26 -9.91 -1.51
C GLU A 166 0.66 -9.81 -0.09
N ARG A 167 1.46 -9.42 0.92
CA ARG A 167 1.02 -9.33 2.32
C ARG A 167 0.17 -8.09 2.63
N VAL A 168 -0.10 -7.23 1.64
CA VAL A 168 -1.09 -6.13 1.78
C VAL A 168 -2.47 -6.69 2.14
N PHE A 169 -2.80 -7.91 1.69
CA PHE A 169 -4.03 -8.60 2.05
C PHE A 169 -3.96 -9.35 3.40
N ASP A 170 -2.74 -9.58 3.92
CA ASP A 170 -2.49 -10.21 5.22
C ASP A 170 -2.44 -9.18 6.37
N LEU A 171 -2.57 -7.88 6.07
CA LEU A 171 -2.88 -6.85 7.06
C LEU A 171 -4.33 -7.03 7.52
N GLY A 172 -4.60 -8.16 8.19
CA GLY A 172 -5.77 -8.32 9.02
C GLY A 172 -5.73 -7.19 10.04
N CYS A 173 -6.65 -6.24 9.90
CA CYS A 173 -6.76 -5.07 10.75
C CYS A 173 -6.60 -5.52 12.21
N GLY A 174 -5.48 -5.16 12.85
CA GLY A 174 -5.07 -5.61 14.18
C GLY A 174 -6.22 -5.53 15.18
N GLY A 175 -6.96 -6.62 15.25
CA GLY A 175 -8.10 -6.79 16.12
C GLY A 175 -7.68 -7.76 17.19
N ASP A 176 -8.05 -7.45 18.43
CA ASP A 176 -8.05 -8.40 19.55
C ASP A 176 -8.36 -9.83 19.04
N PRO A 177 -7.43 -10.79 19.20
CA PRO A 177 -7.58 -12.13 18.64
C PRO A 177 -8.87 -12.81 19.13
N ALA A 178 -9.34 -12.48 20.33
CA ALA A 178 -10.64 -12.95 20.83
C ALA A 178 -11.80 -12.38 20.00
N ARG A 179 -11.75 -11.10 19.62
CA ARG A 179 -12.77 -10.49 18.73
C ARG A 179 -12.71 -11.03 17.31
N ALA A 180 -11.52 -11.35 16.80
CA ALA A 180 -11.37 -11.98 15.50
C ALA A 180 -11.99 -13.39 15.51
N TYR A 181 -11.68 -14.18 16.54
CA TYR A 181 -12.27 -15.50 16.77
C TYR A 181 -13.79 -15.43 16.94
N ASP A 182 -14.31 -14.50 17.74
CA ASP A 182 -15.76 -14.31 17.91
C ASP A 182 -16.47 -13.97 16.60
N ARG A 183 -15.87 -13.11 15.76
CA ARG A 183 -16.43 -12.79 14.43
C ARG A 183 -16.43 -14.01 13.51
N PHE A 184 -15.34 -14.77 13.51
CA PHE A 184 -15.23 -16.01 12.76
C PHE A 184 -16.30 -17.01 13.22
N MET A 185 -16.37 -17.31 14.52
CA MET A 185 -17.34 -18.23 15.11
C MET A 185 -18.78 -17.79 14.87
N ARG A 186 -19.08 -16.49 15.02
CA ARG A 186 -20.40 -15.94 14.70
C ARG A 186 -20.78 -16.22 13.26
N ARG A 187 -19.86 -16.01 12.31
CA ARG A 187 -20.10 -16.24 10.89
C ARG A 187 -20.33 -17.73 10.62
N THR A 188 -19.47 -18.60 11.12
CA THR A 188 -19.56 -20.06 10.93
C THR A 188 -20.89 -20.61 11.47
N LEU A 189 -21.25 -20.28 12.71
CA LEU A 189 -22.50 -20.76 13.32
C LEU A 189 -23.75 -20.18 12.64
N LEU A 190 -23.70 -18.96 12.10
CA LEU A 190 -24.79 -18.40 11.32
C LEU A 190 -24.99 -19.16 10.00
N LEU A 191 -23.90 -19.53 9.32
CA LEU A 191 -23.97 -20.30 8.07
C LEU A 191 -24.50 -21.71 8.32
N GLN A 192 -23.99 -22.41 9.32
CA GLN A 192 -24.55 -23.70 9.76
C GLN A 192 -26.05 -23.58 10.08
N ARG A 193 -26.45 -22.50 10.78
CA ARG A 193 -27.87 -22.29 11.08
C ARG A 193 -28.72 -22.01 9.85
N MET A 194 -28.16 -21.33 8.84
CA MET A 194 -28.84 -21.13 7.56
C MET A 194 -29.07 -22.47 6.86
N GLU A 195 -28.08 -23.36 6.86
CA GLU A 195 -28.18 -24.71 6.30
C GLU A 195 -29.21 -25.60 7.02
N GLU A 196 -29.28 -25.51 8.35
CA GLU A 196 -30.28 -26.24 9.16
C GLU A 196 -31.72 -25.76 8.92
N VAL A 197 -31.92 -24.46 8.69
CA VAL A 197 -33.25 -23.83 8.66
C VAL A 197 -33.81 -23.70 7.25
N LEU A 198 -32.97 -23.39 6.27
CA LEU A 198 -33.39 -23.14 4.89
C LEU A 198 -33.33 -24.42 4.08
N THR A 199 -34.27 -24.58 3.14
CA THR A 199 -34.15 -25.65 2.15
C THR A 199 -32.97 -25.37 1.20
N PRO A 200 -32.36 -26.38 0.55
CA PRO A 200 -31.23 -26.16 -0.35
C PRO A 200 -31.49 -25.10 -1.43
N ARG A 201 -32.74 -25.01 -1.91
CA ARG A 201 -33.16 -24.02 -2.90
C ARG A 201 -33.27 -22.60 -2.35
N GLU A 202 -33.77 -22.45 -1.13
CA GLU A 202 -33.82 -21.17 -0.41
C GLU A 202 -32.42 -20.72 0.00
N LEU A 203 -31.59 -21.67 0.46
CA LEU A 203 -30.20 -21.47 0.83
C LEU A 203 -29.41 -20.91 -0.36
N ASN A 204 -29.46 -21.58 -1.51
CA ASN A 204 -28.80 -21.12 -2.74
C ASN A 204 -29.27 -19.72 -3.18
N LEU A 205 -30.58 -19.44 -3.06
CA LEU A 205 -31.12 -18.10 -3.34
C LEU A 205 -30.52 -17.04 -2.42
N VAL A 206 -30.42 -17.32 -1.11
CA VAL A 206 -29.84 -16.39 -0.13
C VAL A 206 -28.33 -16.23 -0.34
N HIS A 207 -27.60 -17.31 -0.62
CA HIS A 207 -26.16 -17.25 -0.93
C HIS A 207 -25.87 -16.40 -2.16
N CYS A 208 -26.59 -16.64 -3.27
CA CYS A 208 -26.36 -15.90 -4.50
C CYS A 208 -26.79 -14.43 -4.39
N TYR A 209 -27.80 -14.10 -3.58
CA TYR A 209 -28.22 -12.71 -3.37
C TYR A 209 -27.32 -11.94 -2.39
N LEU A 210 -26.81 -12.59 -1.34
CA LEU A 210 -25.95 -11.97 -0.32
C LEU A 210 -24.44 -12.18 -0.58
N GLU A 211 -24.08 -12.76 -1.73
CA GLU A 211 -22.69 -13.02 -2.14
C GLU A 211 -21.90 -13.90 -1.14
N ILE A 212 -22.60 -14.71 -0.35
CA ILE A 212 -21.97 -15.55 0.67
C ILE A 212 -21.30 -16.74 -0.03
N GLY A 213 -19.97 -16.70 -0.15
CA GLY A 213 -19.15 -17.81 -0.65
C GLY A 213 -18.97 -17.86 -2.17
N GLN A 214 -19.22 -16.75 -2.88
CA GLN A 214 -18.96 -16.64 -4.32
C GLN A 214 -17.62 -15.90 -4.55
N PRO A 215 -16.72 -16.41 -5.42
CA PRO A 215 -15.44 -15.76 -5.72
C PRO A 215 -15.57 -14.52 -6.61
N ASN A 216 -16.69 -14.39 -7.36
CA ASN A 216 -16.97 -13.24 -8.20
C ASN A 216 -17.98 -12.34 -7.47
N GLU A 217 -17.50 -11.27 -6.87
CA GLU A 217 -18.24 -10.22 -6.13
C GLU A 217 -19.22 -9.46 -7.06
N GLN A 218 -20.25 -10.14 -7.56
CA GLN A 218 -21.32 -9.50 -8.35
C GLN A 218 -22.68 -9.88 -7.79
N SER A 219 -23.35 -8.89 -7.22
CA SER A 219 -24.72 -9.01 -6.72
C SER A 219 -25.65 -9.38 -7.88
N MET A 220 -26.34 -10.51 -7.78
CA MET A 220 -27.33 -10.91 -8.78
C MET A 220 -28.68 -10.24 -8.51
N THR A 221 -29.31 -9.74 -9.57
CA THR A 221 -30.67 -9.22 -9.50
C THR A 221 -31.69 -10.35 -9.31
N PHE A 222 -32.88 -10.04 -8.78
CA PHE A 222 -33.95 -11.04 -8.67
C PHE A 222 -34.39 -11.62 -10.02
N GLN A 223 -34.17 -10.89 -11.12
CA GLN A 223 -34.44 -11.38 -12.47
C GLN A 223 -33.46 -12.49 -12.87
N GLU A 224 -32.15 -12.27 -12.65
CA GLU A 224 -31.12 -13.26 -12.90
C GLU A 224 -31.27 -14.48 -11.98
N LEU A 225 -31.57 -14.25 -10.70
CA LEU A 225 -31.83 -15.31 -9.73
C LEU A 225 -33.07 -16.14 -10.10
N ALA A 226 -34.12 -15.49 -10.62
CA ALA A 226 -35.31 -16.21 -11.07
C ALA A 226 -35.01 -17.15 -12.22
N ILE A 227 -34.19 -16.71 -13.18
CA ILE A 227 -33.76 -17.55 -14.32
C ILE A 227 -32.84 -18.67 -13.82
N ARG A 228 -31.80 -18.33 -13.04
CA ARG A 228 -30.76 -19.27 -12.58
C ARG A 228 -31.29 -20.35 -11.64
N LEU A 229 -32.25 -20.02 -10.77
CA LEU A 229 -32.83 -20.93 -9.78
C LEU A 229 -34.27 -21.37 -10.13
N ASN A 230 -34.70 -21.09 -11.37
CA ASN A 230 -35.96 -21.50 -11.97
C ASN A 230 -37.21 -21.10 -11.15
N TYR A 231 -37.25 -19.86 -10.66
CA TYR A 231 -38.43 -19.29 -10.01
C TYR A 231 -39.42 -18.72 -11.04
N ASN A 232 -40.69 -18.60 -10.67
CA ASN A 232 -41.76 -18.05 -11.51
C ASN A 232 -41.65 -16.51 -11.61
N GLY A 233 -40.58 -16.04 -12.24
CA GLY A 233 -40.26 -14.62 -12.43
C GLY A 233 -39.60 -13.94 -11.22
N PRO A 234 -39.20 -12.66 -11.40
CA PRO A 234 -38.46 -11.89 -10.39
C PRO A 234 -39.25 -11.72 -9.09
N SER A 235 -40.55 -11.43 -9.17
CA SER A 235 -41.41 -11.29 -7.99
C SER A 235 -41.54 -12.59 -7.19
N GLY A 236 -41.47 -13.74 -7.87
CA GLY A 236 -41.46 -15.06 -7.25
C GLY A 236 -40.18 -15.31 -6.46
N ALA A 237 -39.02 -14.98 -7.05
CA ALA A 237 -37.73 -15.06 -6.38
C ALA A 237 -37.65 -14.09 -5.17
N GLU A 238 -38.11 -12.86 -5.31
CA GLU A 238 -38.13 -11.89 -4.21
C GLU A 238 -39.03 -12.35 -3.05
N LYS A 239 -40.22 -12.89 -3.36
CA LYS A 239 -41.14 -13.42 -2.35
C LYS A 239 -40.52 -14.62 -1.62
N ALA A 240 -39.86 -15.52 -2.35
CA ALA A 240 -39.15 -16.67 -1.77
C ALA A 240 -37.99 -16.21 -0.87
N TYR A 241 -37.19 -15.23 -1.32
CA TYR A 241 -36.12 -14.64 -0.53
C TYR A 241 -36.65 -14.03 0.78
N LYS A 242 -37.68 -13.18 0.70
CA LYS A 242 -38.30 -12.58 1.90
C LYS A 242 -38.86 -13.64 2.84
N ALA A 243 -39.44 -14.72 2.32
CA ALA A 243 -39.94 -15.83 3.14
C ALA A 243 -38.79 -16.57 3.85
N ALA A 244 -37.70 -16.86 3.14
CA ALA A 244 -36.49 -17.48 3.70
C ALA A 244 -35.89 -16.64 4.83
N ILE A 245 -35.73 -15.33 4.64
CA ILE A 245 -35.22 -14.43 5.68
C ILE A 245 -36.14 -14.37 6.91
N ARG A 246 -37.47 -14.36 6.72
CA ARG A 246 -38.42 -14.42 7.85
C ARG A 246 -38.31 -15.74 8.61
N LYS A 247 -38.18 -16.86 7.90
CA LYS A 247 -37.99 -18.19 8.49
C LYS A 247 -36.70 -18.23 9.32
N LEU A 248 -35.60 -17.73 8.76
CA LEU A 248 -34.31 -17.62 9.44
C LEU A 248 -34.42 -16.76 10.70
N ARG A 249 -35.02 -15.56 10.62
CA ARG A 249 -35.20 -14.68 11.80
C ARG A 249 -35.99 -15.32 12.93
N LYS A 250 -37.06 -16.07 12.61
CA LYS A 250 -37.89 -16.74 13.62
C LYS A 250 -37.13 -17.85 14.34
N GLN A 251 -36.24 -18.55 13.63
CA GLN A 251 -35.50 -19.71 14.16
C GLN A 251 -34.03 -19.42 14.45
N LEU A 252 -33.62 -18.14 14.40
CA LEU A 252 -32.22 -17.71 14.48
C LEU A 252 -31.59 -18.16 15.80
N ASN A 253 -32.28 -17.92 16.92
CA ASN A 253 -31.77 -18.17 18.26
C ASN A 253 -31.82 -19.65 18.69
N GLY A 254 -32.04 -20.58 17.75
CA GLY A 254 -32.00 -22.02 18.01
C GLY A 254 -30.61 -22.63 17.77
N GLY A 255 -30.48 -23.92 18.05
CA GLY A 255 -29.30 -24.72 17.69
C GLY A 255 -27.99 -24.28 18.37
N ALA A 256 -26.86 -24.54 17.72
CA ALA A 256 -25.53 -24.16 18.19
C ALA A 256 -25.36 -22.63 18.26
N TYR A 257 -25.92 -21.89 17.30
CA TYR A 257 -25.85 -20.42 17.29
C TYR A 257 -26.52 -19.78 18.52
N GLY A 258 -27.72 -20.24 18.89
CA GLY A 258 -28.43 -19.76 20.08
C GLY A 258 -27.68 -20.01 21.39
N ARG A 259 -27.04 -21.18 21.52
CA ARG A 259 -26.19 -21.53 22.66
C ARG A 259 -24.97 -20.62 22.73
N TRP A 260 -24.24 -20.45 21.62
CA TRP A 260 -23.10 -19.54 21.53
C TRP A 260 -23.48 -18.10 21.90
N LEU A 261 -24.62 -17.61 21.42
CA LEU A 261 -25.09 -16.25 21.70
C LEU A 261 -25.47 -16.07 23.19
N SER A 262 -25.95 -17.13 23.84
CA SER A 262 -26.24 -17.13 25.28
C SER A 262 -24.96 -17.12 26.12
N ILE A 263 -23.95 -17.92 25.73
CA ILE A 263 -22.62 -17.93 26.35
C ILE A 263 -21.96 -16.56 26.22
N GLN A 264 -21.98 -15.96 25.03
CA GLN A 264 -21.44 -14.62 24.77
C GLN A 264 -22.10 -13.53 25.62
N LYS A 265 -23.41 -13.62 25.85
CA LYS A 265 -24.13 -12.72 26.78
C LYS A 265 -23.68 -12.92 28.23
N ALA A 266 -23.49 -14.17 28.66
CA ALA A 266 -23.01 -14.47 30.01
C ALA A 266 -21.58 -13.94 30.23
N ILE A 267 -20.68 -14.13 29.27
CA ILE A 267 -19.30 -13.61 29.32
C ILE A 267 -19.30 -12.08 29.41
N ARG A 268 -20.10 -11.39 28.58
CA ARG A 268 -20.19 -9.92 28.62
C ARG A 268 -20.74 -9.41 29.94
N LYS A 269 -21.75 -10.09 30.49
CA LYS A 269 -22.31 -9.77 31.80
C LYS A 269 -21.26 -9.94 32.89
N ALA A 270 -20.58 -11.08 32.95
CA ALA A 270 -19.53 -11.34 33.93
C ALA A 270 -18.38 -10.31 33.84
N ARG A 271 -18.00 -9.91 32.62
CA ARG A 271 -17.01 -8.85 32.42
C ARG A 271 -17.49 -7.49 32.92
N ALA A 272 -18.74 -7.12 32.64
CA ALA A 272 -19.32 -5.87 33.13
C ALA A 272 -19.44 -5.85 34.66
N ASP A 273 -19.82 -6.97 35.27
CA ASP A 273 -19.89 -7.13 36.73
C ASP A 273 -18.49 -6.99 37.36
N ALA A 274 -17.46 -7.61 36.78
CA ALA A 274 -16.07 -7.49 37.23
C ALA A 274 -15.48 -6.08 37.04
N GLU A 275 -15.84 -5.38 35.96
CA GLU A 275 -15.44 -3.99 35.72
C GLU A 275 -16.16 -3.03 36.69
N ALA A 276 -17.42 -3.32 37.05
CA ALA A 276 -18.18 -2.53 38.03
C ALA A 276 -17.66 -2.70 39.48
N ASP A 277 -17.25 -3.92 39.86
CA ASP A 277 -16.66 -4.20 41.18
C ASP A 277 -15.25 -3.59 41.36
N SER A 278 -14.57 -3.23 40.27
CA SER A 278 -13.24 -2.59 40.30
C SER A 278 -13.24 -1.13 40.82
N GLY A 279 -14.43 -0.53 41.01
CA GLY A 279 -14.59 0.85 41.50
C GLY A 279 -14.16 1.10 42.95
N TYR A 280 -13.75 0.06 43.69
CA TYR A 280 -13.25 0.16 45.07
C TYR A 280 -11.87 -0.48 45.30
N TYR A 281 -11.05 -0.66 44.26
CA TYR A 281 -9.68 -1.15 44.44
C TYR A 281 -8.63 -0.08 44.15
N VAL A 282 -8.15 0.57 45.21
CA VAL A 282 -6.88 1.32 45.18
C VAL A 282 -5.78 0.28 45.43
N PRO A 283 -4.85 0.01 44.50
CA PRO A 283 -3.83 -1.00 44.71
C PRO A 283 -2.69 -0.44 45.57
N PRO A 284 -2.38 -1.01 46.75
CA PRO A 284 -1.11 -0.81 47.40
C PRO A 284 -0.17 -1.95 46.97
N GLN A 285 0.80 -1.64 46.11
CA GLN A 285 2.00 -2.44 45.80
C GLN A 285 1.79 -3.94 45.54
N THR A 286 1.97 -4.35 44.28
CA THR A 286 1.85 -5.74 43.79
C THR A 286 2.53 -6.73 44.74
N THR A 287 1.71 -7.51 45.45
CA THR A 287 2.16 -8.62 46.28
C THR A 287 1.77 -9.94 45.61
N TRP A 288 2.45 -11.02 46.02
CA TRP A 288 2.34 -12.40 45.51
C TRP A 288 0.90 -12.96 45.34
N LEU A 289 -0.12 -12.33 45.95
CA LEU A 289 -1.53 -12.66 45.74
C LEU A 289 -2.06 -12.21 44.36
N ASP A 290 -1.59 -11.11 43.80
CA ASP A 290 -2.03 -10.61 42.47
C ASP A 290 -1.55 -11.54 41.34
N GLU A 291 -0.38 -12.17 41.50
CA GLU A 291 0.11 -13.20 40.57
C GLU A 291 -0.73 -14.47 40.64
N LYS A 292 -1.27 -14.79 41.83
CA LYS A 292 -2.16 -15.93 42.04
C LYS A 292 -3.53 -15.70 41.39
N GLU A 293 -4.04 -14.47 41.46
CA GLU A 293 -5.32 -14.09 40.85
C GLU A 293 -5.23 -14.01 39.30
N LEU A 294 -4.10 -13.55 38.77
CA LEU A 294 -3.79 -13.64 37.33
C LEU A 294 -3.63 -15.09 36.87
N ALA A 295 -2.98 -15.94 37.68
CA ALA A 295 -2.87 -17.37 37.40
C ALA A 295 -4.25 -18.07 37.46
N GLU A 296 -5.13 -17.69 38.40
CA GLU A 296 -6.50 -18.19 38.47
C GLU A 296 -7.34 -17.72 37.28
N ARG A 297 -7.20 -16.47 36.82
CA ARG A 297 -7.83 -16.00 35.58
C ARG A 297 -7.33 -16.74 34.35
N PHE A 298 -6.03 -16.95 34.24
CA PHE A 298 -5.44 -17.73 33.14
C PHE A 298 -5.91 -19.19 33.19
N LEU A 299 -6.00 -19.79 34.38
CA LEU A 299 -6.57 -21.13 34.56
C LEU A 299 -8.04 -21.18 34.18
N CYS A 300 -8.85 -20.18 34.52
CA CYS A 300 -10.25 -20.11 34.10
C CYS A 300 -10.40 -19.97 32.58
N GLU A 301 -9.53 -19.20 31.92
CA GLU A 301 -9.49 -19.09 30.45
C GLU A 301 -9.07 -20.41 29.80
N VAL A 302 -8.03 -21.06 30.32
CA VAL A 302 -7.55 -22.36 29.82
C VAL A 302 -8.62 -23.45 30.04
N ILE A 303 -9.27 -23.51 31.21
CA ILE A 303 -10.35 -24.44 31.49
C ILE A 303 -11.55 -24.19 30.57
N SER A 304 -11.88 -22.92 30.31
CA SER A 304 -12.95 -22.56 29.37
C SER A 304 -12.61 -23.00 27.94
N LEU A 305 -11.36 -22.82 27.51
CA LEU A 305 -10.90 -23.25 26.20
C LEU A 305 -10.85 -24.78 26.06
N ILE A 306 -10.45 -25.51 27.12
CA ILE A 306 -10.47 -26.97 27.17
C ILE A 306 -11.91 -27.48 27.08
N HIS A 307 -12.84 -26.91 27.85
CA HIS A 307 -14.24 -27.34 27.82
C HIS A 307 -14.90 -27.07 26.47
N VAL A 308 -14.57 -25.94 25.83
CA VAL A 308 -14.99 -25.64 24.47
C VAL A 308 -14.40 -26.64 23.48
N HIS A 309 -13.11 -26.98 23.60
CA HIS A 309 -12.45 -27.97 22.75
C HIS A 309 -13.05 -29.38 22.91
N GLU A 310 -13.38 -29.82 24.13
CA GLU A 310 -14.02 -31.12 24.42
C GLU A 310 -15.43 -31.20 23.80
N ILE A 311 -16.24 -30.14 23.94
CA ILE A 311 -17.56 -30.05 23.30
C ILE A 311 -17.46 -30.18 21.77
N PHE A 312 -16.41 -29.62 21.17
CA PHE A 312 -16.17 -29.74 19.73
C PHE A 312 -15.57 -31.09 19.32
N SER A 313 -14.77 -31.72 20.19
CA SER A 313 -14.21 -33.05 19.94
C SER A 313 -15.28 -34.13 19.91
N ASP A 314 -16.30 -34.01 20.78
CA ASP A 314 -17.43 -34.93 20.80
C ASP A 314 -18.42 -34.68 19.66
N ALA A 315 -18.54 -33.44 19.18
CA ALA A 315 -19.32 -33.10 17.99
C ALA A 315 -18.68 -33.66 16.70
N LEU A 316 -17.35 -33.62 16.58
CA LEU A 316 -16.62 -34.17 15.43
C LEU A 316 -16.63 -35.71 15.40
N LYS A 317 -16.63 -36.39 16.55
CA LYS A 317 -16.74 -37.86 16.61
C LYS A 317 -18.10 -38.39 16.16
N GLN A 318 -19.17 -37.60 16.38
CA GLN A 318 -20.53 -37.94 15.94
C GLN A 318 -20.76 -37.76 14.42
N GLU A 319 -19.84 -37.12 13.69
CA GLU A 319 -19.87 -37.02 12.23
C GLU A 319 -19.07 -38.14 11.52
N THR A 320 -18.32 -38.96 12.27
CA THR A 320 -17.48 -40.05 11.73
C THR A 320 -18.02 -41.47 11.97
N GLU A 321 -19.20 -41.62 12.56
CA GLU A 321 -20.01 -42.86 12.58
C GLU A 321 -21.23 -42.72 11.66
#